data_AF-A0A2X2Y2W3-F1
#
_entry.id   AF-A0A2X2Y2W3-F1
#
_cell.length_a   1.000
_cell.length_b   1.000
_cell.length_c   1.000
_cell.angle_alpha   90.00
_cell.angle_beta   90.00
_cell.angle_gamma   90.00
#
_symmetry.space_group_name_H-M   'P 1'
#
loop_
_entity.id
_entity.type
_entity.pdbx_description
1 polymer ?
#
loop_
_entity_poly.entity_id
_entity_poly.type
_entity_poly.pdbx_seq_one_letter_code
_entity_poly.pdbx_strand_id
1 'polypeptide(L)'
;MSIKKGEWEKLFRNPVLIVLAGIFLIYNFILINDNSDIKEGLEETNKLISQVGYKVDENMLKKLENMYDEKMKDLNELTERKLHKIFESMDEFLANKDFHNWTYEEKVFSKEDMDLINQLSAINLYKNITPEFIHRIESLDSEKMAESNINKYGFK
;
A
#
# COMPACT_ATOMS: atom_id res chain seq x y z
N MET A 1 31.52 7.62 -40.06
CA MET A 1 30.70 7.27 -38.86
C MET A 1 31.54 6.85 -37.64
N SER A 2 32.88 7.04 -37.66
CA SER A 2 33.77 6.67 -36.55
C SER A 2 33.99 7.79 -35.51
N ILE A 3 33.87 9.06 -35.92
CA ILE A 3 34.15 10.23 -35.07
C ILE A 3 33.17 10.31 -33.88
N LYS A 4 31.88 10.04 -34.12
CA LYS A 4 30.86 10.06 -33.06
C LYS A 4 31.17 9.08 -31.93
N LYS A 5 31.65 7.87 -32.25
CA LYS A 5 31.89 6.81 -31.25
C LYS A 5 33.04 7.16 -30.27
N GLY A 6 34.09 7.79 -30.77
CA GLY A 6 35.24 8.21 -29.95
C GLY A 6 34.95 9.38 -29.01
N GLU A 7 33.94 10.21 -29.30
CA GLU A 7 33.50 11.27 -28.39
C GLU A 7 32.66 10.73 -27.22
N TRP A 8 31.82 9.72 -27.47
CA TRP A 8 31.11 9.00 -26.40
C TRP A 8 32.09 8.29 -25.46
N GLU A 9 33.14 7.65 -25.98
CA GLU A 9 34.17 7.00 -25.15
C GLU A 9 34.95 7.97 -24.26
N LYS A 10 35.07 9.26 -24.65
CA LYS A 10 35.68 10.29 -23.80
C LYS A 10 34.80 10.70 -22.63
N LEU A 11 33.47 10.73 -22.82
CA LEU A 11 32.51 11.02 -21.76
C LEU A 11 32.55 9.94 -20.67
N PHE A 12 32.60 8.66 -21.07
CA PHE A 12 32.67 7.52 -20.14
C PHE A 12 34.06 7.28 -19.52
N ARG A 13 35.11 7.96 -19.99
CA ARG A 13 36.45 7.92 -19.39
C ARG A 13 36.75 9.14 -18.52
N ASN A 14 35.86 10.13 -18.48
CA ASN A 14 36.04 11.32 -17.66
C ASN A 14 35.66 11.01 -16.21
N PRO A 15 36.62 10.96 -15.27
CA PRO A 15 36.36 10.59 -13.88
C PRO A 15 35.39 11.57 -13.19
N VAL A 16 35.39 12.84 -13.58
CA VAL A 16 34.47 13.85 -13.03
C VAL A 16 33.03 13.51 -13.41
N LEU A 17 32.78 13.11 -14.67
CA LEU A 17 31.45 12.73 -15.14
C LEU A 17 30.97 11.43 -14.49
N ILE A 18 31.86 10.46 -14.30
CA ILE A 18 31.53 9.20 -13.61
C ILE A 18 31.12 9.48 -12.16
N VAL A 19 31.87 10.31 -11.44
CA VAL A 19 31.56 10.67 -10.05
C VAL A 19 30.24 11.43 -9.97
N LEU A 20 30.00 12.42 -10.84
CA LEU A 20 28.74 13.16 -10.89
C LEU A 20 27.55 12.24 -11.20
N ALA A 21 27.70 11.32 -12.15
CA ALA A 21 26.67 10.34 -12.47
C ALA A 21 26.40 9.41 -11.28
N GLY A 22 27.45 8.99 -10.56
CA GLY A 22 27.34 8.20 -9.34
C GLY A 22 26.56 8.93 -8.25
N ILE A 23 26.91 10.19 -7.95
CA ILE A 23 26.20 11.02 -6.97
C ILE A 23 24.73 11.20 -7.37
N PHE A 24 24.47 11.48 -8.64
CA PHE A 24 23.12 11.62 -9.18
C PHE A 24 22.29 10.33 -8.99
N LEU A 25 22.86 9.17 -9.32
CA LEU A 25 22.18 7.88 -9.16
C LEU A 25 21.92 7.56 -7.69
N ILE A 26 22.89 7.78 -6.80
CA ILE A 26 22.74 7.54 -5.36
C ILE A 26 21.64 8.44 -4.79
N TYR A 27 21.66 9.74 -5.13
CA TYR A 27 20.65 10.69 -4.67
C TYR A 27 19.24 10.28 -5.14
N ASN A 28 19.09 9.91 -6.41
CA ASN A 28 17.81 9.43 -6.93
C ASN A 28 17.38 8.10 -6.29
N PHE A 29 18.31 7.19 -6.00
CA PHE A 29 18.01 5.94 -5.32
C PHE A 29 17.50 6.17 -3.90
N ILE A 30 18.13 7.07 -3.15
CA ILE A 30 17.65 7.50 -1.82
C ILE A 30 16.25 8.10 -1.95
N LEU A 31 16.05 9.00 -2.91
CA LEU A 31 14.76 9.67 -3.14
C LEU A 31 13.65 8.66 -3.50
N ILE A 32 13.95 7.65 -4.32
CA ILE A 32 13.00 6.58 -4.64
C ILE A 32 12.70 5.70 -3.41
N ASN A 33 13.72 5.35 -2.62
CA ASN A 33 13.53 4.54 -1.42
C ASN A 33 12.70 5.27 -0.36
N ASP A 34 12.94 6.56 -0.17
CA ASP A 34 12.23 7.41 0.80
C ASP A 34 10.80 7.74 0.37
N ASN A 35 10.50 7.71 -0.94
CA ASN A 35 9.14 7.87 -1.47
C ASN A 35 8.52 6.55 -1.93
N SER A 36 9.03 5.40 -1.46
CA SER A 36 8.44 4.11 -1.79
C SER A 36 7.24 3.84 -0.86
N ASP A 37 6.09 4.40 -1.21
CA ASP A 37 4.81 4.16 -0.51
C ASP A 37 4.51 2.66 -0.32
N ILE A 38 5.05 1.82 -1.21
CA ILE A 38 4.95 0.36 -1.17
C ILE A 38 5.64 -0.22 0.07
N LYS A 39 6.79 0.30 0.49
CA LYS A 39 7.52 -0.21 1.65
C LYS A 39 6.81 0.13 2.95
N GLU A 40 6.35 1.36 3.10
CA GLU A 40 5.58 1.80 4.27
C GLU A 40 4.25 1.04 4.34
N GLY A 41 3.54 0.89 3.22
CA GLY A 41 2.30 0.11 3.14
C GLY A 41 2.49 -1.38 3.49
N LEU A 42 3.63 -1.99 3.12
CA LEU A 42 3.96 -3.37 3.48
C LEU A 42 4.32 -3.51 4.97
N GLU A 43 4.99 -2.52 5.56
CA GLU A 43 5.30 -2.52 7.00
C GLU A 43 4.02 -2.40 7.84
N GLU A 44 3.14 -1.47 7.49
CA GLU A 44 1.84 -1.31 8.16
C GLU A 44 0.95 -2.54 8.00
N THR A 45 0.95 -3.15 6.81
CA THR A 45 0.30 -4.43 6.58
C THR A 45 0.84 -5.52 7.51
N ASN A 46 2.16 -5.64 7.65
CA ASN A 46 2.77 -6.64 8.52
C ASN A 46 2.45 -6.39 9.99
N LYS A 47 2.42 -5.12 10.43
CA LYS A 47 1.98 -4.75 11.78
C LYS A 47 0.53 -5.16 12.01
N LEU A 48 -0.37 -4.86 11.06
CA LEU A 48 -1.77 -5.25 11.12
C LEU A 48 -1.92 -6.78 11.24
N ILE A 49 -1.28 -7.54 10.35
CA ILE A 49 -1.30 -9.01 10.36
C ILE A 49 -0.79 -9.56 11.70
N SER A 50 0.23 -8.94 12.30
CA SER A 50 0.75 -9.37 13.60
C SER A 50 -0.27 -9.22 14.75
N GLN A 51 -1.19 -8.26 14.64
CA GLN A 51 -2.23 -7.97 15.66
C GLN A 51 -3.48 -8.85 15.47
N VAL A 52 -3.91 -9.03 14.23
CA VAL A 52 -5.16 -9.75 13.92
C VAL A 52 -4.95 -11.27 13.80
N GLY A 53 -3.72 -11.69 13.46
CA GLY A 53 -3.32 -13.08 13.29
C GLY A 53 -3.16 -13.47 11.82
N TYR A 54 -2.32 -14.48 11.59
CA TYR A 54 -2.01 -14.99 10.23
C TYR A 54 -3.07 -15.97 9.69
N LYS A 55 -3.95 -16.47 10.56
CA LYS A 55 -5.03 -17.36 10.19
C LYS A 55 -6.28 -16.52 9.92
N VAL A 56 -6.81 -16.64 8.72
CA VAL A 56 -8.08 -16.02 8.35
C VAL A 56 -9.21 -16.87 8.92
N ASP A 57 -9.79 -16.43 10.03
CA ASP A 57 -10.93 -17.04 10.71
C ASP A 57 -11.89 -15.98 11.28
N GLU A 58 -13.03 -16.40 11.83
CA GLU A 58 -14.02 -15.47 12.42
C GLU A 58 -13.43 -14.58 13.52
N ASN A 59 -12.43 -15.07 14.26
CA ASN A 59 -11.80 -14.28 15.31
C ASN A 59 -10.94 -13.16 14.73
N MET A 60 -10.19 -13.43 13.65
CA MET A 60 -9.44 -12.42 12.91
C MET A 60 -10.38 -11.35 12.35
N LEU A 61 -11.49 -11.76 11.71
CA LEU A 61 -12.47 -10.83 11.15
C LEU A 61 -13.10 -9.94 12.22
N LYS A 62 -13.50 -10.53 13.35
CA LYS A 62 -14.06 -9.77 14.48
C LYS A 62 -13.06 -8.78 15.09
N LYS A 63 -11.77 -9.15 15.15
CA LYS A 63 -10.71 -8.23 15.57
C LYS A 63 -10.54 -7.07 14.59
N LEU A 64 -10.55 -7.35 13.29
CA LEU A 64 -10.49 -6.32 12.25
C LEU A 64 -11.66 -5.35 12.35
N GLU A 65 -12.89 -5.85 12.55
CA GLU A 65 -14.08 -5.02 12.74
C GLU A 65 -13.96 -4.13 13.99
N ASN A 66 -13.58 -4.70 15.14
CA ASN A 66 -13.40 -3.91 16.36
C ASN A 66 -12.32 -2.83 16.20
N MET A 67 -11.19 -3.16 15.58
CA MET A 67 -10.12 -2.20 15.31
C MET A 67 -10.58 -1.10 14.35
N TYR A 68 -11.36 -1.45 13.33
CA TYR A 68 -11.95 -0.48 12.41
C TYR A 68 -12.86 0.49 13.16
N ASP A 69 -13.78 -0.03 13.98
CA ASP A 69 -14.74 0.81 14.71
C ASP A 69 -14.06 1.74 15.73
N GLU A 70 -12.99 1.28 16.37
CA GLU A 70 -12.16 2.10 17.26
C GLU A 70 -11.45 3.21 16.49
N LYS A 71 -10.75 2.86 15.40
CA LYS A 71 -10.00 3.82 14.59
C LYS A 71 -10.91 4.79 13.84
N MET A 72 -12.14 4.40 13.50
CA MET A 72 -13.13 5.28 12.90
C MET A 72 -13.60 6.37 13.88
N LYS A 73 -13.66 6.06 15.19
CA LYS A 73 -13.92 7.07 16.22
C LYS A 73 -12.76 8.06 16.31
N ASP A 74 -11.52 7.56 16.33
CA ASP A 74 -10.32 8.41 16.34
C ASP A 74 -10.31 9.36 15.12
N LEU A 75 -10.64 8.84 13.93
CA LEU A 75 -10.77 9.64 12.72
C LEU A 75 -11.85 10.73 12.88
N ASN A 76 -13.04 10.35 13.34
CA ASN A 76 -14.15 11.30 13.50
C ASN A 76 -13.85 12.37 14.55
N GLU A 77 -13.16 12.04 15.65
CA GLU A 77 -12.70 13.03 16.62
C GLU A 77 -11.67 14.00 16.01
N LEU A 78 -10.76 13.49 15.18
CA LEU A 78 -9.78 14.28 14.46
C LEU A 78 -10.43 15.22 13.44
N THR A 79 -11.31 14.70 12.58
CA THR A 79 -11.97 15.47 11.53
C THR A 79 -12.99 16.44 12.10
N GLU A 80 -13.68 16.11 13.19
CA GLU A 80 -14.57 17.06 13.85
C GLU A 80 -13.79 18.25 14.43
N ARG A 81 -12.63 17.99 15.03
CA ARG A 81 -11.76 19.04 15.58
C ARG A 81 -11.15 19.94 14.50
N LYS A 82 -10.75 19.37 13.36
CA LYS A 82 -9.99 20.09 12.32
C LYS A 82 -10.85 20.62 11.16
N LEU A 83 -11.91 19.90 10.83
CA LEU A 83 -12.75 20.15 9.66
C LEU A 83 -14.21 20.43 10.03
N HIS A 84 -14.61 20.21 11.29
CA HIS A 84 -16.00 20.26 11.75
C HIS A 84 -16.92 19.34 10.93
N LYS A 85 -16.41 18.14 10.61
CA LYS A 85 -17.10 17.10 9.86
C LYS A 85 -16.84 15.74 10.50
N ILE A 86 -17.88 14.90 10.46
CA ILE A 86 -17.82 13.47 10.74
C ILE A 86 -18.15 12.68 9.47
N PHE A 87 -17.67 11.45 9.40
CA PHE A 87 -17.88 10.54 8.28
C PHE A 87 -18.46 9.23 8.82
N GLU A 88 -19.33 8.59 8.06
CA GLU A 88 -19.92 7.30 8.40
C GLU A 88 -18.95 6.15 8.14
N SER A 89 -18.07 6.31 7.15
CA SER A 89 -17.08 5.30 6.77
C SER A 89 -15.77 5.90 6.27
N MET A 90 -14.72 5.08 6.29
CA MET A 90 -13.44 5.46 5.69
C MET A 90 -13.56 5.67 4.18
N ASP A 91 -14.40 4.89 3.50
CA ASP A 91 -14.65 5.05 2.07
C ASP A 91 -15.30 6.40 1.75
N GLU A 92 -16.22 6.87 2.60
CA GLU A 92 -16.82 8.21 2.47
C GLU A 92 -15.80 9.32 2.67
N PHE A 93 -14.92 9.18 3.67
CA PHE A 93 -13.84 10.14 3.92
C PHE A 93 -12.89 10.25 2.74
N LEU A 94 -12.43 9.11 2.19
CA LEU A 94 -11.51 9.05 1.06
C LEU A 94 -12.16 9.51 -0.26
N ALA A 95 -13.45 9.24 -0.45
CA ALA A 95 -14.20 9.68 -1.63
C ALA A 95 -14.61 11.17 -1.56
N ASN A 96 -14.36 11.85 -0.43
CA ASN A 96 -14.71 13.24 -0.30
C ASN A 96 -13.93 14.10 -1.29
N LYS A 97 -14.64 14.95 -2.04
CA LYS A 97 -14.04 15.85 -3.04
C LYS A 97 -12.96 16.77 -2.46
N ASP A 98 -13.05 17.10 -1.17
CA ASP A 98 -12.15 18.03 -0.49
C ASP A 98 -10.91 17.30 0.08
N PHE A 99 -10.88 15.96 0.05
CA PHE A 99 -9.80 15.14 0.62
C PHE A 99 -8.43 15.52 0.07
N HIS A 100 -8.32 15.71 -1.24
CA HIS A 100 -7.05 16.11 -1.88
C HIS A 100 -6.56 17.47 -1.36
N ASN A 101 -7.47 18.43 -1.20
CA ASN A 101 -7.12 19.75 -0.72
C ASN A 101 -6.65 19.71 0.74
N TRP A 102 -7.36 18.98 1.60
CA TRP A 102 -7.00 18.86 3.02
C TRP A 102 -5.63 18.18 3.24
N THR A 103 -5.27 17.23 2.39
CA THR A 103 -4.07 16.41 2.55
C THR A 103 -2.84 17.03 1.89
N TYR A 104 -2.94 17.53 0.66
CA TYR A 104 -1.77 17.96 -0.12
C TYR A 104 -1.62 19.47 -0.23
N GLU A 105 -2.72 20.21 -0.39
CA GLU A 105 -2.68 21.65 -0.63
C GLU A 105 -2.63 22.44 0.69
N GLU A 106 -3.65 22.25 1.52
CA GLU A 106 -3.81 22.97 2.79
C GLU A 106 -3.01 22.32 3.93
N LYS A 107 -2.68 21.03 3.79
CA LYS A 107 -1.94 20.23 4.79
C LYS A 107 -2.57 20.36 6.18
N VAL A 108 -3.89 20.21 6.25
CA VAL A 108 -4.67 20.28 7.48
C VAL A 108 -4.23 19.21 8.49
N PHE A 109 -3.82 18.04 7.97
CA PHE A 109 -3.36 16.89 8.75
C PHE A 109 -1.84 16.94 8.95
N SER A 110 -1.40 16.70 10.19
CA SER A 110 0.03 16.51 10.49
C SER A 110 0.50 15.13 10.00
N LYS A 111 1.80 14.86 10.13
CA LYS A 111 2.33 13.54 9.79
C LYS A 111 1.73 12.43 10.67
N GLU A 112 1.53 12.72 11.95
CA GLU A 112 0.92 11.80 12.91
C GLU A 112 -0.57 11.56 12.61
N ASP A 113 -1.29 12.59 12.16
CA ASP A 113 -2.68 12.43 11.70
C ASP A 113 -2.75 11.56 10.44
N MET A 114 -1.80 11.75 9.50
CA MET A 114 -1.72 10.93 8.30
C MET A 114 -1.39 9.47 8.62
N ASP A 115 -0.61 9.19 9.66
CA ASP A 115 -0.35 7.83 10.13
C ASP A 115 -1.65 7.15 10.60
N LEU A 116 -2.48 7.84 11.38
CA LEU A 116 -3.81 7.36 11.76
C LEU A 116 -4.69 7.06 10.53
N ILE A 117 -4.74 8.00 9.58
CA ILE A 117 -5.51 7.87 8.34
C ILE A 117 -5.03 6.67 7.51
N ASN A 118 -3.73 6.47 7.39
CA ASN A 118 -3.13 5.36 6.65
C ASN A 118 -3.43 4.01 7.32
N GLN A 119 -3.33 3.93 8.65
CA GLN A 119 -3.66 2.72 9.41
C GLN A 119 -5.12 2.33 9.23
N LEU A 120 -6.06 3.29 9.38
CA LEU A 120 -7.48 3.03 9.17
C LEU A 120 -7.79 2.65 7.72
N SER A 121 -7.12 3.27 6.73
CA SER A 121 -7.25 2.90 5.32
C SER A 121 -6.85 1.45 5.08
N ALA A 122 -5.73 1.01 5.67
CA ALA A 122 -5.28 -0.37 5.57
C ALA A 122 -6.28 -1.34 6.21
N ILE A 123 -6.77 -1.05 7.42
CA ILE A 123 -7.79 -1.86 8.10
C ILE A 123 -9.06 -1.96 7.25
N ASN A 124 -9.54 -0.85 6.70
CA ASN A 124 -10.72 -0.80 5.83
C ASN A 124 -10.54 -1.69 4.59
N LEU A 125 -9.38 -1.57 3.92
CA LEU A 125 -9.04 -2.38 2.76
C LEU A 125 -9.07 -3.89 3.09
N TYR A 126 -8.42 -4.28 4.19
CA TYR A 126 -8.39 -5.67 4.62
C TYR A 126 -9.78 -6.19 5.00
N LYS A 127 -10.55 -5.41 5.76
CA LYS A 127 -11.93 -5.74 6.11
C LYS A 127 -12.80 -5.99 4.87
N ASN A 128 -12.65 -5.16 3.83
CA ASN A 128 -13.48 -5.23 2.64
C ASN A 128 -13.04 -6.35 1.67
N ILE A 129 -11.74 -6.59 1.51
CA ILE A 129 -11.21 -7.58 0.55
C ILE A 129 -11.24 -9.01 1.11
N THR A 130 -11.00 -9.18 2.41
CA THR A 130 -10.82 -10.51 3.01
C THR A 130 -12.03 -11.43 2.80
N PRO A 131 -13.29 -11.01 2.97
CA PRO A 131 -14.45 -11.87 2.76
C PRO A 131 -14.58 -12.40 1.33
N GLU A 132 -14.37 -11.54 0.33
CA GLU A 132 -14.40 -11.96 -1.09
C GLU A 132 -13.28 -12.95 -1.41
N PHE A 133 -12.09 -12.72 -0.84
CA PHE A 133 -10.95 -13.60 -1.04
C PHE A 133 -11.16 -14.99 -0.40
N ILE A 134 -11.73 -15.04 0.81
CA ILE A 134 -12.14 -16.29 1.46
C ILE A 134 -13.14 -17.03 0.58
N HIS A 135 -14.23 -16.38 0.17
CA HIS A 135 -15.23 -17.02 -0.68
C HIS A 135 -14.59 -17.58 -1.95
N ARG A 136 -13.70 -16.82 -2.58
CA ARG A 136 -12.99 -17.29 -3.77
C ARG A 136 -12.18 -18.55 -3.48
N ILE A 137 -11.38 -18.58 -2.42
CA ILE A 137 -10.59 -19.76 -2.04
C ILE A 137 -11.49 -20.95 -1.67
N GLU A 138 -12.54 -20.75 -0.89
CA GLU A 138 -13.46 -21.83 -0.51
C GLU A 138 -14.24 -22.38 -1.70
N SER A 139 -14.50 -21.56 -2.72
CA SER A 139 -15.12 -22.00 -3.97
C SER A 139 -14.18 -22.77 -4.91
N LEU A 140 -12.88 -22.82 -4.60
CA LEU A 140 -11.91 -23.57 -5.40
C LEU A 140 -11.98 -25.07 -5.07
N ASP A 141 -12.49 -25.84 -6.02
CA ASP A 141 -12.39 -27.30 -6.01
C ASP A 141 -10.99 -27.72 -6.49
N SER A 142 -10.05 -27.80 -5.54
CA SER A 142 -8.64 -28.11 -5.81
C SER A 142 -8.45 -29.50 -6.40
N GLU A 143 -9.27 -30.48 -5.99
CA GLU A 143 -9.26 -31.84 -6.54
C GLU A 143 -9.70 -31.83 -8.00
N LYS A 144 -10.82 -31.18 -8.31
CA LYS A 144 -11.31 -31.10 -9.69
C LYS A 144 -10.37 -30.32 -10.61
N MET A 145 -9.69 -29.29 -10.09
CA MET A 145 -8.65 -28.58 -10.83
C MET A 145 -7.40 -29.45 -11.05
N ALA A 146 -6.99 -30.23 -10.05
CA ALA A 146 -5.88 -31.17 -10.18
C ALA A 146 -6.21 -32.28 -11.19
N GLU A 147 -7.37 -32.92 -11.08
CA GLU A 147 -7.85 -33.92 -12.02
C GLU A 147 -7.99 -33.38 -13.43
N SER A 148 -8.55 -32.17 -13.60
CA SER A 148 -8.63 -31.51 -14.91
C SER A 148 -7.24 -31.31 -15.52
N ASN A 149 -6.24 -30.93 -14.72
CA ASN A 149 -4.87 -30.75 -15.20
C ASN A 149 -4.20 -32.10 -15.52
N ILE A 150 -4.36 -33.12 -14.67
CA ILE A 150 -3.84 -34.47 -14.89
C ILE A 150 -4.42 -35.07 -16.19
N ASN A 151 -5.75 -34.97 -16.36
CA ASN A 151 -6.47 -35.42 -17.56
C ASN A 151 -6.05 -34.67 -18.82
N LYS A 152 -5.74 -33.35 -18.72
CA LYS A 152 -5.28 -32.53 -19.85
C LYS A 152 -3.95 -33.03 -20.43
N TYR A 153 -3.10 -33.65 -19.62
CA TYR A 153 -1.84 -34.25 -20.05
C TYR A 153 -1.95 -35.75 -20.36
N GLY A 154 -3.16 -36.31 -20.37
CA GLY A 154 -3.43 -37.69 -20.77
C GLY A 154 -3.09 -38.74 -19.71
N PHE A 155 -2.73 -38.31 -18.51
CA PHE A 155 -2.62 -39.19 -17.36
C PHE A 155 -4.03 -39.43 -16.82
N LYS A 156 -4.42 -40.69 -16.66
CA LYS A 156 -5.66 -41.14 -16.02
C LYS A 156 -5.31 -42.05 -14.86
#